data_AF-A0AA37XF41-F1
#
_entry.id   AF-A0AA37XF41-F1
#
_cell.length_a   1.000
_cell.length_b   1.000
_cell.length_c   1.000
_cell.angle_alpha   90.00
_cell.angle_beta   90.00
_cell.angle_gamma   90.00
#
_symmetry.space_group_name_H-M   'P 1'
#
loop_
_entity.id
_entity.type
_entity.pdbx_description
1 polymer ?
#
loop_
_entity_poly.entity_id
_entity_poly.type
_entity_poly.pdbx_seq_one_letter_code
_entity_poly.pdbx_strand_id
1 'polypeptide(L)'
;MPFATLLGLVLGALGLFALGNGVLTLWRSSPGRRRRAVVAEVVPQARDVVLHLDVALEGGPLTDGTETVRVPARHALAGGPVEIGQQLDVVLDGRRKLAWVARVPRSLRALGVVSVVLGSVLVVVALGLFGVGATF
;
A
#
# COMPACT_ATOMS: atom_id res chain seq x y z
N MET A 1 -4.76 -41.92 -4.67
CA MET A 1 -5.39 -41.00 -3.70
C MET A 1 -4.50 -39.86 -3.14
N PRO A 2 -3.16 -39.76 -3.35
CA PRO A 2 -2.40 -38.62 -2.81
C PRO A 2 -2.40 -37.35 -3.70
N PHE A 3 -2.72 -37.47 -4.99
CA PHE A 3 -2.53 -36.36 -5.93
C PHE A 3 -3.55 -35.23 -5.74
N ALA A 4 -4.84 -35.54 -5.60
CA ALA A 4 -5.89 -34.54 -5.44
C ALA A 4 -5.78 -33.77 -4.12
N THR A 5 -5.42 -34.46 -3.03
CA THR A 5 -5.16 -33.85 -1.72
C THR A 5 -3.90 -32.99 -1.71
N LEU A 6 -2.79 -33.43 -2.31
CA LEU A 6 -1.57 -32.62 -2.46
C LEU A 6 -1.83 -31.38 -3.32
N LEU A 7 -2.54 -31.53 -4.44
CA LEU A 7 -2.90 -30.42 -5.32
C LEU A 7 -3.79 -29.41 -4.58
N GLY A 8 -4.79 -29.90 -3.82
CA GLY A 8 -5.62 -29.07 -2.97
C GLY A 8 -4.80 -28.28 -1.94
N LEU A 9 -3.86 -28.92 -1.25
CA LEU A 9 -2.98 -28.26 -0.28
C LEU A 9 -2.12 -27.14 -0.92
N VAL A 10 -1.53 -27.41 -2.08
CA VAL A 10 -0.69 -26.41 -2.79
C VAL A 10 -1.53 -25.23 -3.24
N LEU A 11 -2.70 -25.47 -3.82
CA LEU A 11 -3.62 -24.41 -4.26
C LEU A 11 -4.15 -23.61 -3.06
N GLY A 12 -4.43 -24.28 -1.93
CA GLY A 12 -4.87 -23.64 -0.70
C GLY A 12 -3.81 -22.71 -0.12
N ALA A 13 -2.55 -23.17 -0.07
CA ALA A 13 -1.42 -22.36 0.38
C ALA A 13 -1.18 -21.14 -0.52
N LEU A 14 -1.21 -21.33 -1.84
CA LEU A 14 -1.11 -20.24 -2.82
C LEU A 14 -2.26 -19.24 -2.68
N GLY A 15 -3.49 -19.73 -2.48
CA GLY A 15 -4.67 -18.92 -2.28
C GLY A 15 -4.58 -18.05 -1.02
N LEU A 16 -4.16 -18.64 0.10
CA LEU A 16 -3.93 -17.92 1.36
C LEU A 16 -2.83 -16.86 1.22
N PHE A 17 -1.74 -17.17 0.53
CA PHE A 17 -0.65 -16.22 0.30
C PHE A 17 -1.12 -15.03 -0.57
N ALA A 18 -1.89 -15.30 -1.62
CA ALA A 18 -2.49 -14.27 -2.48
C ALA A 18 -3.50 -13.39 -1.71
N LEU A 19 -4.32 -14.00 -0.85
CA LEU A 19 -5.23 -13.28 0.05
C LEU A 19 -4.47 -12.36 1.01
N GLY A 20 -3.47 -12.87 1.71
CA GLY A 20 -2.64 -12.09 2.62
C GLY A 20 -1.96 -10.91 1.93
N ASN A 21 -1.39 -11.14 0.74
CA ASN A 21 -0.76 -10.08 -0.03
C ASN A 21 -1.77 -9.04 -0.55
N GLY A 22 -2.96 -9.49 -0.97
CA GLY A 22 -4.04 -8.62 -1.42
C GLY A 22 -4.55 -7.71 -0.31
N VAL A 23 -4.80 -8.27 0.88
CA VAL A 23 -5.20 -7.52 2.09
C VAL A 23 -4.12 -6.53 2.50
N LEU A 24 -2.84 -6.94 2.52
CA LEU A 24 -1.72 -6.04 2.83
C LEU A 24 -1.63 -4.89 1.82
N THR A 25 -1.85 -5.17 0.53
CA THR A 25 -1.82 -4.14 -0.52
C THR A 25 -2.99 -3.18 -0.41
N LEU A 26 -4.19 -3.69 -0.12
CA LEU A 26 -5.37 -2.88 0.14
C LEU A 26 -5.18 -2.01 1.39
N TRP A 27 -4.66 -2.58 2.47
CA TRP A 27 -4.33 -1.87 3.70
C TRP A 27 -3.30 -0.75 3.46
N ARG A 28 -2.24 -1.02 2.69
CA ARG A 28 -1.26 0.01 2.27
C ARG A 28 -1.90 1.14 1.47
N SER A 29 -2.92 0.82 0.69
CA SER A 29 -3.65 1.79 -0.12
C SER A 29 -4.79 2.50 0.61
N SER A 30 -5.00 2.16 1.89
CA SER A 30 -6.09 2.69 2.69
C SER A 30 -5.93 4.20 2.94
N PRO A 31 -6.98 5.00 2.72
CA PRO A 31 -6.95 6.44 2.95
C PRO A 31 -6.79 6.81 4.44
N GLY A 32 -6.92 5.86 5.37
CA GLY A 32 -6.69 6.07 6.81
C GLY A 32 -5.24 6.40 7.19
N ARG A 33 -4.29 6.36 6.25
CA ARG A 33 -2.90 6.82 6.43
C ARG A 33 -2.60 8.20 5.84
N ARG A 34 -3.64 8.97 5.48
CA ARG A 34 -3.45 10.38 5.14
C ARG A 34 -2.99 11.14 6.38
N ARG A 35 -1.81 11.73 6.29
CA ARG A 35 -1.28 12.66 7.28
C ARG A 35 -1.09 14.00 6.60
N ARG A 36 -1.34 15.07 7.35
CA ARG A 36 -0.91 16.41 6.92
C ARG A 36 0.59 16.49 7.07
N ALA A 37 1.25 17.00 6.05
CA ALA A 37 2.67 17.28 6.05
C ALA A 37 2.91 18.69 5.50
N VAL A 38 3.95 19.34 6.00
CA VAL A 38 4.37 20.66 5.50
C VAL A 38 5.58 20.47 4.61
N VAL A 39 5.59 21.15 3.47
CA VAL A 39 6.73 21.15 2.55
C VAL A 39 7.86 21.95 3.19
N ALA A 40 8.94 21.28 3.55
CA ALA A 40 10.13 21.92 4.12
C ALA A 40 11.14 22.31 3.03
N GLU A 41 11.27 21.46 2.01
CA GLU A 41 12.24 21.66 0.94
C GLU A 41 11.73 21.08 -0.38
N VAL A 42 12.10 21.73 -1.47
CA VAL A 42 11.73 21.32 -2.84
C VAL A 42 13.01 21.13 -3.64
N VAL A 43 13.29 19.89 -4.03
CA VAL A 43 14.45 19.53 -4.84
C VAL A 43 13.96 19.18 -6.26
N PRO A 44 14.15 20.08 -7.25
CA PRO A 44 13.76 19.80 -8.62
C PRO A 44 14.68 18.73 -9.23
N GLN A 45 14.11 17.72 -9.88
CA GLN A 45 14.82 16.75 -10.70
C GLN A 45 14.37 16.86 -12.16
N ALA A 46 15.12 16.26 -13.07
CA ALA A 46 14.86 16.36 -14.51
C ALA A 46 13.49 15.79 -14.95
N ARG A 47 12.89 14.88 -14.17
CA ARG A 47 11.61 14.22 -14.52
C ARG A 47 10.54 14.27 -13.44
N ASP A 48 10.91 14.64 -12.22
CA ASP A 48 10.05 14.66 -11.04
C ASP A 48 10.54 15.74 -10.07
N VAL A 49 9.71 16.06 -9.08
CA VAL A 49 10.10 16.95 -7.98
C VAL A 49 10.14 16.11 -6.72
N VAL A 50 11.28 16.13 -6.02
CA VAL A 50 11.42 15.49 -4.72
C VAL A 50 11.11 16.55 -3.65
N LEU A 51 10.02 16.34 -2.93
CA LEU A 51 9.62 17.20 -1.82
C LEU A 51 10.11 16.57 -0.52
N HIS A 52 10.85 17.30 0.31
CA HIS A 52 11.06 16.90 1.68
C HIS A 52 9.93 17.45 2.52
N LEU A 53 9.14 16.55 3.09
CA LEU A 53 7.96 16.88 3.87
C LEU A 53 8.23 16.63 5.34
N ASP A 54 7.92 17.61 6.18
CA ASP A 54 7.93 17.43 7.62
C ASP A 54 6.55 16.93 8.05
N VAL A 55 6.53 15.77 8.70
CA VAL A 55 5.30 15.06 9.09
C VAL A 55 5.27 14.92 10.60
N ALA A 56 4.19 15.37 11.25
CA ALA A 56 4.01 15.18 12.69
C ALA A 56 3.89 13.68 13.03
N LEU A 57 4.77 13.21 13.92
CA LEU A 57 4.57 11.98 14.65
C LEU A 57 3.36 12.18 15.58
N GLU A 58 2.48 11.18 15.69
CA GLU A 58 1.32 11.21 16.61
C GLU A 58 0.26 12.32 16.46
N GLY A 59 -0.43 12.43 15.31
CA GLY A 59 -1.81 12.96 15.25
C GLY A 59 -2.07 14.40 15.72
N GLY A 60 -1.03 15.10 16.18
CA GLY A 60 -1.08 16.45 16.69
C GLY A 60 -0.99 17.48 15.55
N PRO A 61 -1.43 18.71 15.80
CA PRO A 61 -1.20 19.81 14.88
C PRO A 61 0.30 20.01 14.67
N LEU A 62 0.74 20.23 13.42
CA LEU A 62 2.11 20.68 13.14
C LEU A 62 2.29 22.06 13.77
N THR A 63 2.83 22.09 14.98
CA THR A 63 3.10 23.29 15.77
C THR A 63 4.54 23.23 16.25
N ASP A 64 5.15 24.39 16.52
CA ASP A 64 6.50 24.45 17.10
C ASP A 64 6.59 23.55 18.34
N GLY A 65 7.48 22.54 18.27
CA GLY A 65 7.66 21.54 19.34
C GLY A 65 7.10 20.14 19.06
N THR A 66 6.44 19.92 17.91
CA THR A 66 6.03 18.57 17.50
C THR A 66 7.21 17.82 16.88
N GLU A 67 7.49 16.59 17.31
CA GLU A 67 8.53 15.77 16.70
C GLU A 67 8.13 15.47 15.24
N THR A 68 8.87 16.06 14.30
CA THR A 68 8.61 15.90 12.86
C THR A 68 9.62 14.95 12.25
N VAL A 69 9.15 14.10 11.34
CA VAL A 69 10.01 13.26 10.52
C VAL A 69 10.04 13.83 9.11
N ARG A 70 11.24 14.10 8.61
CA ARG A 70 11.47 14.49 7.24
C ARG A 70 11.35 13.27 6.32
N VAL A 71 10.36 13.29 5.44
CA VAL A 71 10.07 12.20 4.51
C VAL A 71 10.15 12.70 3.07
N PRO A 72 10.94 12.06 2.19
CA PRO A 72 10.93 12.37 0.78
C PRO A 72 9.62 11.90 0.14
N ALA A 73 9.01 12.78 -0.65
CA ALA A 73 7.84 12.52 -1.47
C ALA A 73 8.14 12.84 -2.93
N ARG A 74 7.68 11.99 -3.84
CA ARG A 74 7.76 12.28 -5.28
C ARG A 74 6.48 12.99 -5.71
N HIS A 75 6.64 14.15 -6.33
CA HIS A 75 5.57 14.90 -6.95
C HIS A 75 5.80 14.95 -8.47
N ALA A 76 4.74 14.67 -9.23
CA ALA A 76 4.81 14.80 -10.69
C ALA A 76 4.79 16.29 -11.05
N LEU A 77 5.63 16.70 -12.00
CA LEU A 77 5.71 18.08 -12.49
C LEU A 77 4.36 18.63 -13.00
N ALA A 78 3.41 17.74 -13.33
CA ALA A 78 2.08 18.09 -13.81
C ALA A 78 1.07 18.48 -12.70
N GLY A 79 1.44 18.38 -11.41
CA GLY A 79 0.53 18.60 -10.28
C GLY A 79 0.31 20.06 -9.86
N GLY A 80 1.00 21.01 -10.51
CA GLY A 80 1.03 22.42 -10.14
C GLY A 80 2.26 22.80 -9.29
N PRO A 81 2.59 24.09 -9.17
CA PRO A 81 3.70 24.53 -8.34
C PRO A 81 3.42 24.25 -6.86
N VAL A 82 4.41 23.69 -6.17
CA VAL A 82 4.37 23.39 -4.73
C VAL A 82 5.32 24.36 -4.02
N GLU A 83 4.82 25.06 -3.01
CA GLU A 83 5.57 26.07 -2.26
C GLU A 83 6.08 25.53 -0.92
N ILE A 84 7.23 26.02 -0.48
CA ILE A 84 7.75 25.75 0.87
C ILE A 84 6.77 26.35 1.88
N GLY A 85 6.41 25.59 2.92
CA GLY A 85 5.40 25.94 3.91
C GLY A 85 3.98 25.49 3.55
N GLN A 86 3.74 25.01 2.33
CA GLN A 86 2.42 24.50 1.93
C GLN A 86 2.08 23.22 2.69
N GLN A 87 0.83 23.14 3.19
CA GLN A 87 0.28 21.93 3.77
C GLN A 87 -0.26 21.00 2.69
N LEU A 88 0.20 19.75 2.70
CA LEU A 88 -0.20 18.70 1.76
C LEU A 88 -0.71 17.48 2.52
N ASP A 89 -1.81 16.91 2.03
CA ASP A 89 -2.26 15.59 2.46
C ASP A 89 -1.41 14.50 1.78
N VAL A 90 -0.64 13.79 2.58
CA VAL A 90 0.26 12.74 2.10
C VAL A 90 -0.04 11.39 2.73
N VAL A 91 0.18 10.33 1.95
CA VAL A 91 0.04 8.95 2.44
C VAL A 91 1.43 8.39 2.71
N LEU A 92 1.70 8.06 3.97
CA LEU A 92 2.99 7.50 4.39
C LEU A 92 3.08 6.00 4.07
N ASP A 93 4.05 5.62 3.24
CA ASP A 93 4.47 4.23 3.08
C ASP A 93 5.38 3.84 4.25
N GLY A 94 4.80 3.13 5.23
CA GLY A 94 5.47 2.76 6.48
C GLY A 94 6.66 1.82 6.34
N ARG A 95 6.94 1.27 5.15
CA ARG A 95 8.15 0.46 4.92
C ARG A 95 9.23 1.17 4.11
N ARG A 96 8.85 2.05 3.18
CA ARG A 96 9.84 2.66 2.27
C ARG A 96 10.36 4.02 2.74
N LYS A 97 9.89 4.56 3.87
CA LYS A 97 10.15 5.95 4.27
C LYS A 97 9.86 6.92 3.10
N LEU A 98 8.81 6.63 2.32
CA LEU A 98 8.38 7.42 1.17
C LEU A 98 6.96 7.91 1.42
N ALA A 99 6.72 9.19 1.14
CA ALA A 99 5.39 9.79 1.19
C ALA A 99 4.84 9.96 -0.23
N TRP A 100 3.56 9.63 -0.42
CA TRP A 100 2.86 9.88 -1.68
C TRP A 100 1.95 11.09 -1.53
N VAL A 101 2.08 12.06 -2.44
CA VAL A 101 1.24 13.26 -2.44
C VAL A 101 -0.14 12.93 -3.04
N ALA A 102 -1.22 13.28 -2.32
CA ALA A 102 -2.61 13.27 -2.75
C ALA A 102 -3.31 11.91 -3.05
N ARG A 103 -2.72 10.98 -3.81
CA ARG A 103 -3.36 9.69 -4.14
C ARG A 103 -2.40 8.53 -4.21
N VAL A 104 -2.74 7.45 -3.50
CA VAL A 104 -2.17 6.12 -3.77
C VAL A 104 -2.55 5.70 -5.20
N PRO A 105 -1.62 5.17 -6.00
CA PRO A 105 -1.91 4.69 -7.35
C PRO A 105 -3.14 3.77 -7.37
N ARG A 106 -4.12 4.05 -8.25
CA ARG A 106 -5.29 3.18 -8.45
C ARG A 106 -4.88 1.75 -8.83
N SER A 107 -3.73 1.60 -9.49
CA SER A 107 -3.12 0.32 -9.83
C SER A 107 -2.78 -0.55 -8.62
N LEU A 108 -2.36 0.03 -7.49
CA LEU A 108 -2.09 -0.73 -6.27
C LEU A 108 -3.38 -1.29 -5.66
N ARG A 109 -4.45 -0.50 -5.68
CA ARG A 109 -5.78 -0.98 -5.25
C ARG A 109 -6.29 -2.11 -6.15
N ALA A 110 -6.19 -1.93 -7.46
CA ALA A 110 -6.60 -2.96 -8.42
C ALA A 110 -5.81 -4.26 -8.24
N LEU A 111 -4.49 -4.19 -8.06
CA LEU A 111 -3.66 -5.35 -7.75
C LEU A 111 -4.07 -6.03 -6.45
N GLY A 112 -4.35 -5.26 -5.40
CA GLY A 112 -4.86 -5.78 -4.13
C GLY A 112 -6.17 -6.54 -4.29
N VAL A 113 -7.14 -5.96 -5.00
CA VAL A 113 -8.44 -6.59 -5.28
C VAL A 113 -8.28 -7.86 -6.11
N VAL A 114 -7.49 -7.82 -7.20
CA VAL A 114 -7.23 -8.99 -8.06
C VAL A 114 -6.59 -10.11 -7.25
N SER A 115 -5.62 -9.79 -6.38
CA SER A 115 -4.96 -10.77 -5.51
C SER A 115 -5.93 -11.40 -4.51
N VAL A 116 -6.86 -10.63 -3.94
CA VAL A 116 -7.91 -11.15 -3.06
C VAL A 116 -8.87 -12.07 -3.82
N VAL A 117 -9.36 -11.65 -4.99
CA VAL A 117 -10.30 -12.45 -5.80
C VAL A 117 -9.65 -13.77 -6.22
N LEU A 118 -8.43 -13.73 -6.75
CA LEU A 118 -7.68 -14.91 -7.15
C LEU A 118 -7.41 -15.83 -5.95
N GLY A 119 -7.00 -15.27 -4.82
CA GLY A 119 -6.75 -16.02 -3.60
C GLY A 119 -7.99 -16.75 -3.08
N SER A 120 -9.15 -16.07 -3.07
CA SER A 120 -10.43 -16.67 -2.68
C SER A 120 -10.84 -17.82 -3.61
N VAL A 121 -10.70 -17.65 -4.94
CA VAL A 121 -11.00 -18.71 -5.91
C VAL A 121 -10.11 -19.93 -5.67
N LEU A 122 -8.81 -19.73 -5.47
CA LEU A 122 -7.86 -20.80 -5.20
C LEU A 122 -8.20 -21.57 -3.91
N VAL A 123 -8.60 -20.87 -2.84
CA VAL A 123 -9.02 -21.51 -1.58
C VAL A 123 -10.28 -22.35 -1.76
N VAL A 124 -11.27 -21.87 -2.51
CA VAL A 124 -12.51 -22.63 -2.78
C VAL A 124 -12.21 -23.88 -3.59
N VAL A 125 -11.39 -23.78 -4.64
CA VAL A 125 -10.98 -24.92 -5.46
C VAL A 125 -10.17 -25.93 -4.64
N ALA A 126 -9.27 -25.44 -3.78
CA ALA A 126 -8.49 -26.28 -2.87
C ALA A 126 -9.37 -27.09 -1.91
N LEU A 127 -10.37 -26.46 -1.30
CA LEU A 127 -11.33 -27.13 -0.42
C LEU A 127 -12.13 -28.20 -1.16
N GLY A 128 -12.55 -27.92 -2.40
CA GLY A 128 -13.23 -28.91 -3.24
C GLY A 128 -12.36 -30.12 -3.56
N LEU A 129 -11.11 -29.89 -3.97
CA LEU A 129 -10.16 -30.97 -4.27
C LEU A 129 -9.76 -31.78 -3.03
N PHE A 130 -9.65 -31.12 -1.87
CA PHE A 130 -9.39 -31.79 -0.60
C PHE A 130 -10.56 -32.68 -0.19
N GLY A 131 -11.81 -32.19 -0.32
CA GLY A 131 -13.01 -32.97 -0.03
C GLY A 131 -13.18 -34.19 -0.95
N VAL A 132 -12.94 -34.01 -2.25
CA VAL A 132 -12.95 -35.11 -3.23
C VAL A 132 -11.81 -36.10 -2.94
N GLY A 133 -10.60 -35.62 -2.69
CA GLY A 133 -9.45 -36.50 -2.41
C GLY A 133 -9.51 -37.23 -1.06
N ALA A 134 -10.39 -36.81 -0.13
CA ALA A 134 -10.60 -37.45 1.17
C ALA A 134 -11.78 -38.44 1.17
N THR A 135 -12.65 -38.39 0.15
CA THR A 135 -13.84 -39.25 0.04
C THR A 135 -13.62 -40.49 -0.83
N PHE A 136 -12.60 -40.46 -1.69
CA PHE A 136 -12.11 -41.62 -2.44
C PHE A 136 -10.87 -42.18 -1.77
#